data_AF-X1NK82-F1
#
_entry.id   AF-X1NK82-F1
#
_cell.length_a   1.000
_cell.length_b   1.000
_cell.length_c   1.000
_cell.angle_alpha   90.00
_cell.angle_beta   90.00
_cell.angle_gamma   90.00
#
_symmetry.space_group_name_H-M   'P 1'
#
loop_
_entity.id
_entity.type
_entity.pdbx_description
1 polymer ?
#
loop_
_entity_poly.entity_id
_entity_poly.type
_entity_poly.pdbx_seq_one_letter_code
_entity_poly.pdbx_strand_id
1 'polypeptide(L)'
;MPLPWAKMWLEALDDPKLIRLTLAERGAWWGLLKLAGKCETGDKSGKIQSGGQGLNIDEIADALHIKTGEDRQSLESMIVKMKKRGSLKWNEGALIVIHWEERQRIPLSSRPEEV
;
A
#
# COMPACT_ATOMS: atom_id res chain seq x y z
N MET A 1 15.31 14.86 -9.12
CA MET A 1 14.42 14.18 -8.16
C MET A 1 13.91 12.89 -8.79
N PRO A 2 13.95 11.72 -8.13
CA PRO A 2 13.36 10.51 -8.70
C PRO A 2 11.85 10.73 -8.89
N LEU A 3 11.32 10.23 -10.01
CA LEU A 3 9.91 10.37 -10.35
C LEU A 3 9.09 9.52 -9.35
N PRO A 4 8.02 10.07 -8.72
CA PRO A 4 7.25 9.35 -7.69
C PRO A 4 6.75 7.97 -8.12
N TRP A 5 6.44 7.79 -9.41
CA TRP A 5 6.06 6.49 -9.96
C TRP A 5 7.19 5.46 -9.91
N ALA A 6 8.45 5.86 -10.16
CA ALA A 6 9.61 4.98 -10.15
C ALA A 6 9.96 4.52 -8.73
N LYS A 7 9.76 5.39 -7.73
CA LYS A 7 9.99 5.08 -6.33
C LYS A 7 9.16 3.89 -5.86
N MET A 8 7.87 3.84 -6.20
CA MET A 8 6.98 2.72 -5.87
C MET A 8 7.55 1.38 -6.38
N TRP A 9 8.14 1.38 -7.58
CA TRP A 9 8.74 0.18 -8.17
C TRP A 9 10.07 -0.20 -7.53
N LEU A 10 10.88 0.76 -7.11
CA LEU A 10 12.12 0.48 -6.37
C LEU A 10 11.85 -0.12 -5.00
N GLU A 11 10.88 0.44 -4.25
CA GLU A 11 10.43 -0.17 -2.98
C GLU A 11 9.96 -1.61 -3.17
N ALA A 12 9.29 -1.90 -4.30
CA ALA A 12 8.84 -3.24 -4.62
C ALA A 12 9.98 -4.25 -4.86
N LEU A 13 11.15 -3.77 -5.29
CA LEU A 13 12.35 -4.60 -5.47
C LEU A 13 13.10 -4.80 -4.15
N ASP A 14 13.18 -3.75 -3.34
CA ASP A 14 14.03 -3.74 -2.15
C ASP A 14 13.34 -4.24 -0.87
N ASP A 15 12.00 -4.19 -0.78
CA ASP A 15 11.26 -4.62 0.42
C ASP A 15 11.14 -6.15 0.50
N PRO A 16 11.88 -6.83 1.42
CA PRO A 16 11.83 -8.28 1.55
C PRO A 16 10.46 -8.81 2.00
N LYS A 17 9.58 -7.93 2.52
CA LYS A 17 8.20 -8.29 2.88
C LYS A 17 7.39 -8.59 1.63
N LEU A 18 7.68 -7.95 0.50
CA LEU A 18 6.99 -8.12 -0.78
C LEU A 18 7.45 -9.36 -1.55
N ILE A 19 8.68 -9.83 -1.32
CA ILE A 19 9.20 -11.08 -1.93
C ILE A 19 8.29 -12.28 -1.61
N ARG A 20 7.69 -12.29 -0.41
CA ARG A 20 6.85 -13.41 0.07
C ARG A 20 5.37 -13.29 -0.33
N LEU A 21 5.03 -12.36 -1.20
CA LEU A 21 3.72 -12.21 -1.81
C LEU A 21 3.71 -12.82 -3.22
N THR A 22 2.59 -13.43 -3.61
CA THR A 22 2.34 -13.82 -5.02
C THR A 22 2.23 -12.57 -5.90
N LEU A 23 2.26 -12.73 -7.22
CA LEU A 23 2.12 -11.58 -8.13
C LEU A 23 0.77 -10.87 -7.94
N ALA A 24 -0.33 -11.62 -7.77
CA ALA A 24 -1.65 -11.07 -7.49
C ALA A 24 -1.68 -10.31 -6.17
N GLU A 25 -1.07 -10.86 -5.12
CA GLU A 25 -0.97 -10.18 -3.81
C GLU A 25 -0.11 -8.91 -3.89
N ARG A 26 0.97 -8.90 -4.66
CA ARG A 26 1.76 -7.68 -4.91
C ARG A 26 0.92 -6.64 -5.65
N GLY A 27 0.16 -7.05 -6.66
CA GLY A 27 -0.80 -6.20 -7.36
C GLY A 27 -1.81 -5.56 -6.41
N ALA A 28 -2.39 -6.36 -5.51
CA ALA A 28 -3.31 -5.89 -4.48
C ALA A 28 -2.62 -4.89 -3.52
N TRP A 29 -1.38 -5.17 -3.09
CA TRP A 29 -0.60 -4.25 -2.26
C TRP A 29 -0.38 -2.88 -2.94
N TRP A 30 0.06 -2.88 -4.20
CA TRP A 30 0.23 -1.64 -4.95
C TRP A 30 -1.09 -0.91 -5.17
N GLY A 31 -2.18 -1.64 -5.40
CA GLY A 31 -3.54 -1.11 -5.41
C GLY A 31 -3.86 -0.36 -4.11
N LEU A 32 -3.63 -1.02 -2.99
CA LEU A 32 -3.88 -0.49 -1.65
C LEU A 32 -3.08 0.79 -1.36
N LEU A 33 -1.78 0.83 -1.75
CA LEU A 33 -0.95 2.03 -1.60
C LEU A 33 -1.49 3.21 -2.43
N LYS A 34 -1.92 2.96 -3.67
CA LYS A 34 -2.57 3.98 -4.50
C LYS A 34 -3.88 4.48 -3.87
N LEU A 35 -4.67 3.57 -3.30
CA LEU A 35 -5.91 3.91 -2.62
C LEU A 35 -5.64 4.75 -1.36
N ALA A 36 -4.65 4.38 -0.56
CA ALA A 36 -4.23 5.17 0.61
C ALA A 36 -3.79 6.60 0.21
N GLY A 37 -3.04 6.74 -0.88
CA GLY A 37 -2.67 8.05 -1.43
C GLY A 37 -3.86 8.84 -1.95
N LYS A 38 -4.89 8.18 -2.51
CA LYS A 38 -6.13 8.84 -2.92
C LYS A 38 -6.97 9.31 -1.72
N CYS A 39 -6.92 8.57 -0.61
CA CYS A 39 -7.60 8.90 0.65
C CYS A 39 -6.87 9.99 1.47
N GLU A 40 -5.65 10.36 1.10
CA GLU A 40 -4.85 11.35 1.81
C GLU A 40 -5.44 12.76 1.66
N THR A 41 -6.28 13.16 2.63
CA THR A 41 -6.87 14.50 2.73
C THR A 41 -6.17 15.30 3.82
N GLY A 42 -4.93 15.75 3.56
CA GLY A 42 -4.14 16.60 4.47
C GLY A 42 -3.58 15.90 5.72
N ASP A 43 -4.22 14.83 6.20
CA ASP A 43 -3.72 13.92 7.22
C ASP A 43 -2.84 12.84 6.58
N LYS A 44 -1.53 12.86 6.86
CA LYS A 44 -0.53 11.91 6.35
C LYS A 44 -0.53 10.58 7.10
N SER A 45 -1.70 10.13 7.53
CA SER A 45 -1.85 8.95 8.39
C SER A 45 -1.82 7.63 7.63
N GLY A 46 -1.98 7.63 6.30
CA GLY A 46 -2.10 6.41 5.50
C GLY A 46 -3.38 5.61 5.79
N LYS A 47 -4.40 6.28 6.36
CA LYS A 47 -5.73 5.71 6.63
C LYS A 47 -6.50 5.53 5.32
N ILE A 48 -7.07 4.35 5.13
CA ILE A 48 -7.95 4.04 4.00
C ILE A 48 -9.38 4.33 4.45
N GLN A 49 -9.88 5.50 4.05
CA GLN A 49 -11.16 6.04 4.50
C GLN A 49 -11.83 6.88 3.41
N SER A 50 -13.15 6.99 3.47
CA SER A 50 -13.97 7.88 2.65
C SER A 50 -14.91 8.67 3.55
N GLY A 51 -14.99 9.99 3.37
CA GLY A 51 -15.85 10.85 4.20
C GLY A 51 -15.56 10.77 5.71
N GLY A 52 -14.33 10.44 6.10
CA GLY A 52 -13.93 10.26 7.51
C GLY A 52 -14.26 8.89 8.11
N GLN A 53 -14.82 7.96 7.33
CA GLN A 53 -15.11 6.58 7.76
C GLN A 53 -14.14 5.59 7.12
N GLY A 54 -13.61 4.67 7.93
CA GLY A 54 -12.72 3.61 7.46
C GLY A 54 -13.45 2.67 6.49
N LEU A 55 -12.81 2.37 5.36
CA LEU A 55 -13.38 1.44 4.39
C LEU A 55 -13.25 0.00 4.88
N ASN A 56 -14.32 -0.78 4.74
CA ASN A 56 -14.31 -2.22 4.94
C ASN A 56 -13.70 -2.96 3.72
N ILE A 57 -13.55 -4.28 3.82
CA ILE A 57 -12.89 -5.07 2.76
C ILE A 57 -13.66 -5.05 1.44
N ASP A 58 -15.00 -5.07 1.47
CA ASP A 58 -15.84 -5.01 0.27
C ASP A 58 -15.66 -3.66 -0.44
N GLU A 59 -15.70 -2.57 0.33
CA GLU A 59 -15.50 -1.21 -0.19
C GLU A 59 -14.09 -1.01 -0.75
N ILE A 60 -13.08 -1.59 -0.11
CA ILE A 60 -11.70 -1.59 -0.62
C ILE A 60 -11.63 -2.38 -1.94
N ALA A 61 -12.22 -3.57 -2.01
CA ALA A 61 -12.22 -4.38 -3.22
C ALA A 61 -12.89 -3.64 -4.38
N ASP A 62 -14.03 -2.99 -4.12
CA ASP A 62 -14.73 -2.19 -5.12
C ASP A 62 -13.94 -0.97 -5.57
N ALA A 63 -13.31 -0.25 -4.64
CA ALA A 63 -12.46 0.90 -4.94
C ALA A 63 -11.21 0.52 -5.76
N LEU A 64 -10.74 -0.72 -5.61
CA LEU A 64 -9.64 -1.31 -6.38
C LEU A 64 -10.11 -1.96 -7.69
N HIS A 65 -11.41 -1.91 -8.00
CA HIS A 65 -12.02 -2.58 -9.15
C HIS A 65 -11.76 -4.09 -9.20
N ILE A 66 -11.67 -4.75 -8.04
CA ILE A 66 -11.57 -6.19 -7.93
C ILE A 66 -12.97 -6.79 -8.10
N LYS A 67 -13.16 -7.62 -9.13
CA LYS A 67 -14.48 -8.15 -9.52
C LYS A 67 -14.58 -9.68 -9.45
N THR A 68 -13.46 -10.38 -9.34
CA THR A 68 -13.43 -11.85 -9.28
C THR A 68 -13.21 -12.32 -7.84
N GLY A 69 -13.70 -13.53 -7.53
CA GLY A 69 -13.47 -14.15 -6.24
C GLY A 69 -11.99 -14.46 -5.98
N GLU A 70 -11.23 -14.83 -7.01
CA GLU A 70 -9.81 -15.15 -6.91
C GLU A 70 -8.95 -13.91 -6.58
N ASP A 71 -9.25 -12.79 -7.23
CA ASP A 71 -8.58 -11.51 -6.94
C ASP A 71 -8.95 -11.01 -5.54
N ARG A 72 -10.20 -11.21 -5.11
CA ARG A 72 -10.64 -10.90 -3.75
C ARG A 72 -9.89 -11.73 -2.71
N GLN A 73 -9.76 -13.04 -2.92
CA GLN A 73 -8.96 -13.89 -2.03
C GLN A 73 -7.51 -13.44 -1.97
N SER A 74 -6.95 -12.97 -3.10
CA SER A 74 -5.59 -12.41 -3.15
C SER A 74 -5.47 -11.11 -2.34
N LEU A 75 -6.48 -10.23 -2.39
CA LEU A 75 -6.54 -9.03 -1.55
C LEU A 75 -6.57 -9.39 -0.06
N GLU A 76 -7.47 -10.29 0.34
CA GLU A 76 -7.63 -10.70 1.73
C GLU A 76 -6.36 -11.38 2.27
N SER A 77 -5.77 -12.29 1.48
CA SER A 77 -4.50 -12.94 1.80
C SER A 77 -3.36 -11.93 1.95
N MET A 78 -3.26 -10.96 1.03
CA MET A 78 -2.28 -9.87 1.12
C MET A 78 -2.47 -9.08 2.42
N ILE A 79 -3.70 -8.69 2.78
CA ILE A 79 -3.98 -7.95 4.02
C ILE A 79 -3.51 -8.74 5.24
N VAL A 80 -3.82 -10.04 5.31
CA VAL A 80 -3.37 -10.91 6.41
C VAL A 80 -1.85 -10.97 6.50
N LYS A 81 -1.17 -11.21 5.37
CA LYS A 81 0.30 -11.30 5.32
C LYS A 81 0.96 -9.99 5.70
N MET A 82 0.45 -8.86 5.24
CA MET A 82 1.02 -7.54 5.50
C MET A 82 0.74 -7.06 6.93
N LYS A 83 -0.41 -7.44 7.52
CA LYS A 83 -0.65 -7.26 8.95
C LYS A 83 0.37 -8.01 9.80
N LYS A 84 0.60 -9.31 9.49
CA LYS A 84 1.58 -10.14 10.20
C LYS A 84 3.01 -9.57 10.13
N ARG A 85 3.32 -8.81 9.08
CA ARG A 85 4.64 -8.19 8.85
C ARG A 85 4.77 -6.75 9.34
N GLY A 86 3.75 -6.25 10.05
CA GLY A 86 3.73 -4.88 10.57
C GLY A 86 3.71 -3.83 9.47
N SER A 87 3.19 -4.13 8.28
CA SER A 87 2.98 -3.14 7.21
C SER A 87 1.54 -2.61 7.18
N LEU A 88 0.59 -3.33 7.79
CA LEU A 88 -0.80 -2.92 7.93
C LEU A 88 -1.30 -3.11 9.36
N LYS A 89 -2.23 -2.25 9.79
CA LYS A 89 -3.02 -2.47 11.00
C LYS A 89 -4.45 -1.97 10.82
N TRP A 90 -5.37 -2.54 11.57
CA TRP A 90 -6.70 -1.95 11.75
C TRP A 90 -6.66 -0.99 12.93
N ASN A 91 -7.28 0.18 12.77
CA ASN A 91 -7.47 1.15 13.84
C ASN A 91 -8.82 1.85 13.64
N GLU A 92 -9.68 1.86 14.66
CA GLU A 92 -10.99 2.54 14.61
C GLU A 92 -11.83 2.16 13.36
N GLY A 93 -11.76 0.90 12.94
CA GLY A 93 -12.48 0.42 11.74
C GLY A 93 -11.83 0.77 10.40
N ALA A 94 -10.73 1.54 10.38
CA ALA A 94 -9.97 1.85 9.17
C ALA A 94 -8.72 0.97 9.05
N LEU A 95 -8.41 0.54 7.83
CA LEU A 95 -7.13 -0.08 7.50
C LEU A 95 -6.07 1.02 7.32
N ILE A 96 -4.93 0.88 8.01
CA ILE A 96 -3.84 1.87 8.02
C ILE A 96 -2.57 1.25 7.45
N VAL A 97 -1.94 1.96 6.50
CA VAL A 97 -0.58 1.67 6.04
C VAL A 97 0.43 2.16 7.07
N ILE A 98 1.17 1.23 7.67
CA ILE A 98 2.17 1.54 8.68
C ILE A 98 3.39 2.18 7.99
N HIS A 99 3.97 3.19 8.65
CA HIS A 99 5.09 3.99 8.15
C HIS A 99 4.76 4.74 6.84
N TRP A 100 3.50 5.18 6.67
CA TRP A 100 3.05 5.87 5.46
C TRP A 100 3.95 7.05 5.07
N GLU A 101 4.23 7.97 6.01
CA GLU A 101 5.08 9.12 5.72
C GLU A 101 6.48 8.73 5.23
N GLU A 102 7.09 7.73 5.87
CA GLU A 102 8.40 7.20 5.48
C GLU A 102 8.35 6.61 4.07
N ARG A 103 7.30 5.84 3.76
CA ARG A 103 7.03 5.33 2.41
C ARG A 103 6.74 6.43 1.40
N GLN A 104 6.32 7.63 1.81
CA GLN A 104 6.14 8.80 0.92
C GLN A 104 7.38 9.68 0.81
N ARG A 105 8.31 9.67 1.77
CA ARG A 105 9.58 10.43 1.69
C ARG A 105 10.42 10.04 0.49
N ILE A 106 10.73 11.00 -0.36
CA ILE A 106 11.67 10.80 -1.46
C ILE A 106 13.05 10.58 -0.84
N PRO A 107 13.73 9.45 -1.11
CA PRO A 107 15.10 9.28 -0.64
C PRO A 107 15.96 10.41 -1.21
N LEU A 108 16.79 11.04 -0.38
CA LEU A 108 17.86 11.89 -0.89
C LEU A 108 18.68 11.03 -1.85
N SER A 109 18.92 11.51 -3.07
CA SER A 109 19.57 10.71 -4.10
C SER A 109 20.96 10.29 -3.64
N SER A 110 21.11 9.08 -3.12
CA SER A 110 22.37 8.41 -2.90
C SER A 110 22.81 7.75 -4.21
N ARG A 111 22.80 8.52 -5.31
CA ARG A 111 23.61 8.15 -6.47
C ARG A 111 25.02 8.63 -6.14
N PRO A 112 26.03 7.75 -6.02
CA PRO A 112 27.39 8.22 -6.17
C PRO A 112 27.48 8.94 -7.52
N GLU A 113 28.09 10.11 -7.55
CA GLU A 113 28.50 10.72 -8.82
C GLU A 113 29.27 9.65 -9.59
N GLU A 114 28.87 9.37 -10.83
CA GLU A 114 29.58 8.43 -11.68
C GLU A 114 31.05 8.87 -11.75
N VAL A 115 31.97 8.00 -11.32
CA VAL A 115 33.42 8.17 -11.42
C VAL A 115 33.90 7.69 -12.78
#